data_AF-A0A920NA34-F1
#
_entry.id   AF-A0A920NA34-F1
#
_cell.length_a   1.000
_cell.length_b   1.000
_cell.length_c   1.000
_cell.angle_alpha   90.00
_cell.angle_beta   90.00
_cell.angle_gamma   90.00
#
_symmetry.space_group_name_H-M   'P 1'
#
loop_
_entity.id
_entity.type
_entity.pdbx_description
1 polymer ?
#
loop_
_entity_poly.entity_id
_entity_poly.type
_entity_poly.pdbx_seq_one_letter_code
_entity_poly.pdbx_strand_id
1 'polypeptide(L)'
;MREKGQGSFLISNNAQSLRGRKRMTGQSLYYPRVMMRTLAQVLTEEYSEFGVHIANVIIDGTIDSPGTRAMPRSQQNPELVMNPVKIAEAFYYLHTQDRTCWTHDLQLTPHPVKPSF
;
A
#
# COMPACT_ATOMS: atom_id res chain seq x y z
N MET A 1 19.07 7.00 6.70
CA MET A 1 18.68 7.53 5.37
C MET A 1 18.98 9.01 5.30
N ARG A 2 18.45 9.84 6.22
CA ARG A 2 18.77 11.27 6.35
C ARG A 2 20.26 11.60 6.28
N GLU A 3 21.09 11.03 7.14
CA GLU A 3 22.55 11.24 7.11
C GLU A 3 23.21 10.83 5.79
N LYS A 4 22.62 9.85 5.09
CA LYS A 4 23.13 9.35 3.79
C LYS A 4 22.65 10.20 2.61
N GLY A 5 21.69 11.12 2.81
CA GLY A 5 21.10 11.94 1.74
C GLY A 5 20.29 11.16 0.69
N GLN A 6 19.97 9.89 0.95
CA GLN A 6 19.24 9.02 0.04
C GLN A 6 18.51 7.88 0.77
N GLY A 7 17.42 7.41 0.17
CA GLY A 7 16.73 6.18 0.57
C GLY A 7 15.24 6.20 0.24
N SER A 8 14.56 5.10 0.55
CA SER A 8 13.10 5.02 0.44
C SER A 8 12.50 4.45 1.71
N PHE A 9 11.40 5.06 2.17
CA PHE A 9 10.58 4.58 3.28
C PHE A 9 9.17 4.30 2.74
N LEU A 10 8.86 3.03 2.53
CA LEU A 10 7.61 2.61 1.87
C LEU A 10 6.68 1.96 2.89
N ILE A 11 5.47 2.49 3.06
CA ILE A 11 4.46 1.98 3.99
C ILE A 11 3.44 1.15 3.24
N SER A 12 3.34 -0.15 3.54
CA SER A 12 2.25 -0.99 3.03
C SER A 12 0.96 -0.75 3.82
N ASN A 13 -0.11 -0.41 3.12
CA ASN A 13 -1.45 -0.25 3.67
C ASN A 13 -2.50 -0.99 2.82
N ASN A 14 -3.75 -0.93 3.26
CA ASN A 14 -4.90 -1.45 2.53
C ASN A 14 -5.93 -0.33 2.33
N ALA A 15 -7.00 -0.59 1.58
CA ALA A 15 -8.02 0.41 1.28
C ALA A 15 -8.68 1.09 2.50
N GLN A 16 -8.54 0.52 3.70
CA GLN A 16 -9.08 1.13 4.92
C GLN A 16 -8.26 2.32 5.42
N SER A 17 -7.07 2.57 4.84
CA SER A 17 -6.31 3.80 5.09
C SER A 17 -6.86 5.02 4.38
N LEU A 18 -7.77 4.85 3.41
CA LEU A 18 -8.25 5.95 2.56
C LEU A 18 -9.31 6.80 3.26
N ARG A 19 -10.25 6.16 3.98
CA ARG A 19 -11.33 6.82 4.72
C ARG A 19 -11.98 5.90 5.73
N GLY A 20 -12.74 6.49 6.66
CA GLY A 20 -13.66 5.73 7.52
C GLY A 20 -14.78 5.05 6.72
N ARG A 21 -15.09 3.80 7.08
CA ARG A 21 -16.21 3.03 6.52
C ARG A 21 -17.01 2.35 7.62
N LYS A 22 -18.27 2.02 7.35
CA LYS A 22 -19.08 1.21 8.25
C LYS A 22 -18.39 -0.12 8.50
N ARG A 23 -18.11 -0.42 9.76
CA ARG A 23 -17.49 -1.68 10.19
C ARG A 23 -18.48 -2.84 10.08
N MET A 24 -18.00 -3.97 9.56
CA MET A 24 -18.73 -5.24 9.58
C MET A 24 -18.28 -6.13 10.75
N THR A 25 -19.12 -7.08 11.15
CA THR A 25 -18.80 -8.05 12.20
C THR A 25 -17.46 -8.75 11.92
N GLY A 26 -16.59 -8.82 12.92
CA GLY A 26 -15.26 -9.45 12.80
C GLY A 26 -14.15 -8.55 12.24
N GLN A 27 -14.45 -7.34 11.79
CA GLN A 27 -13.43 -6.37 11.37
C GLN A 27 -12.85 -5.60 12.56
N SER A 28 -11.60 -5.15 12.47
CA SER A 28 -11.01 -4.22 13.46
C SER A 28 -11.42 -2.77 13.18
N LEU A 29 -11.26 -1.88 14.15
CA LEU A 29 -11.33 -0.45 13.88
C LEU A 29 -10.15 -0.06 13.00
N TYR A 30 -10.43 0.59 11.87
CA TYR A 30 -9.41 0.89 10.87
C TYR A 30 -8.70 2.24 11.07
N TYR A 31 -8.94 2.93 12.19
CA TYR A 31 -8.25 4.19 12.49
C TYR A 31 -6.71 4.08 12.48
N PRO A 32 -6.06 2.95 12.88
CA PRO A 32 -4.61 2.85 12.77
C PRO A 32 -4.14 2.92 11.31
N ARG A 33 -4.92 2.41 10.35
CA ARG A 33 -4.57 2.46 8.92
C ARG A 33 -4.64 3.89 8.38
N VAL A 34 -5.66 4.65 8.78
CA VAL A 34 -5.77 6.07 8.44
C VAL A 34 -4.60 6.85 9.05
N MET A 35 -4.27 6.59 10.33
CA MET A 35 -3.10 7.20 10.99
C MET A 35 -1.78 6.85 10.30
N MET A 36 -1.60 5.63 9.80
CA MET A 36 -0.40 5.25 9.05
C MET A 36 -0.27 6.01 7.71
N ARG A 37 -1.39 6.32 7.05
CA ARG A 37 -1.37 7.18 5.86
C ARG A 37 -0.98 8.62 6.22
N THR A 38 -1.54 9.17 7.29
CA THR A 38 -1.14 10.49 7.81
C THR A 38 0.32 10.52 8.26
N LEU A 39 0.82 9.44 8.87
CA LEU A 39 2.22 9.30 9.22
C LEU A 39 3.11 9.37 7.98
N ALA A 40 2.73 8.72 6.88
CA ALA A 40 3.46 8.81 5.61
C ALA A 40 3.57 10.26 5.12
N GLN A 41 2.49 11.03 5.22
CA GLN A 41 2.44 12.45 4.84
C GLN A 41 3.40 13.29 5.67
N VAL A 42 3.33 13.19 7.00
CA VAL A 42 4.21 13.93 7.92
C VAL A 42 5.68 13.54 7.70
N LEU A 43 5.97 12.26 7.51
CA LEU A 43 7.32 11.81 7.19
C LEU A 43 7.81 12.36 5.85
N THR A 44 6.91 12.52 4.86
CA THR A 44 7.26 13.13 3.57
C THR A 44 7.62 14.60 3.74
N GLU A 45 6.84 15.36 4.48
CA GLU A 45 7.13 16.77 4.79
C GLU A 45 8.48 16.92 5.50
N GLU A 46 8.75 16.05 6.48
CA GLU A 46 9.99 16.11 7.29
C GLU A 46 11.24 15.61 6.53
N TYR A 47 11.12 14.59 5.67
CA TYR A 47 12.29 13.86 5.18
C TYR A 47 12.57 13.96 3.67
N SER A 48 11.62 14.49 2.88
CA SER A 48 11.83 14.63 1.43
C SER A 48 12.97 15.57 1.08
N GLU A 49 13.14 16.68 1.81
CA GLU A 49 14.25 17.63 1.62
C GLU A 49 15.64 17.00 1.86
N PHE A 50 15.70 15.93 2.66
CA PHE A 50 16.92 15.17 2.93
C PHE A 50 17.15 14.01 1.96
N GLY A 51 16.44 13.99 0.83
CA GLY A 51 16.61 12.98 -0.21
C GLY A 51 15.98 11.62 0.10
N VAL A 52 15.01 11.56 1.03
CA VAL A 52 14.30 10.31 1.36
C VAL A 52 12.96 10.29 0.63
N HIS A 53 12.72 9.26 -0.18
CA HIS A 53 11.44 9.04 -0.84
C HIS A 53 10.48 8.31 0.10
N ILE A 54 9.40 8.97 0.52
CA ILE A 54 8.36 8.37 1.36
C ILE A 54 7.10 8.18 0.52
N ALA A 55 6.59 6.95 0.51
CA ALA A 55 5.38 6.60 -0.21
C ALA A 55 4.49 5.64 0.60
N ASN A 56 3.18 5.81 0.44
CA ASN A 56 2.17 4.92 0.98
C ASN A 56 1.58 4.06 -0.15
N VAL A 57 1.71 2.73 0.00
CA VAL A 57 1.30 1.74 -0.99
C VAL A 57 0.02 1.07 -0.51
N ILE A 58 -1.11 1.40 -1.17
CA ILE A 58 -2.42 0.81 -0.90
C ILE A 58 -2.57 -0.48 -1.68
N ILE A 59 -2.59 -1.61 -0.99
CA ILE A 59 -2.89 -2.92 -1.57
C ILE A 59 -4.39 -3.19 -1.36
N ASP A 60 -5.19 -2.90 -2.38
CA ASP A 60 -6.65 -3.03 -2.38
C ASP A 60 -7.08 -4.36 -3.02
N GLY A 61 -6.66 -5.46 -2.39
CA GLY A 61 -6.98 -6.80 -2.86
C GLY A 61 -6.41 -7.89 -1.97
N THR A 62 -6.75 -9.13 -2.28
CA THR A 62 -6.27 -10.29 -1.50
C THR A 62 -4.94 -10.75 -2.08
N ILE A 63 -3.88 -10.79 -1.28
CA ILE A 63 -2.55 -11.21 -1.77
C ILE A 63 -2.47 -12.73 -1.83
N ASP A 64 -1.88 -13.27 -2.90
CA ASP A 64 -1.62 -14.70 -3.02
C ASP A 64 -0.66 -15.17 -1.92
N SER A 65 -1.10 -16.17 -1.15
CA SER A 65 -0.35 -16.81 -0.08
C SER A 65 -0.92 -18.21 0.16
N PRO A 66 -0.19 -19.13 0.82
CA PRO A 66 -0.72 -20.45 1.16
C PRO A 66 -2.06 -20.39 1.91
N GLY A 67 -2.20 -19.46 2.87
CA GLY A 67 -3.45 -19.27 3.62
C GLY A 67 -4.58 -18.70 2.76
N THR A 68 -4.27 -17.77 1.86
CA THR A 68 -5.25 -17.23 0.90
C THR A 68 -5.77 -18.33 -0.04
N ARG A 69 -4.88 -19.18 -0.59
CA ARG A 69 -5.24 -20.26 -1.51
C ARG A 69 -6.17 -21.30 -0.88
N ALA A 70 -6.10 -21.48 0.44
CA ALA A 70 -6.97 -22.38 1.17
C ALA A 70 -8.40 -21.83 1.38
N MET A 71 -8.63 -20.52 1.16
CA MET A 71 -9.96 -19.94 1.35
C MET A 71 -10.89 -20.28 0.16
N PRO A 72 -12.12 -20.78 0.42
CA PRO A 72 -13.08 -21.11 -0.65
C PRO A 72 -13.33 -19.95 -1.61
N ARG A 73 -13.40 -18.72 -1.07
CA ARG A 73 -13.61 -17.51 -1.86
C ARG A 73 -12.49 -17.26 -2.88
N SER A 74 -11.24 -17.55 -2.51
CA SER A 74 -10.08 -17.38 -3.38
C SER A 74 -9.99 -18.47 -4.45
N GLN A 75 -10.47 -19.67 -4.15
CA GLN A 75 -10.58 -20.75 -5.14
C GLN A 75 -11.70 -20.48 -6.16
N GLN A 76 -12.82 -19.92 -5.71
CA GLN A 76 -13.96 -19.56 -6.56
C GLN A 76 -13.70 -18.32 -7.43
N ASN A 77 -12.83 -17.41 -6.98
CA ASN A 77 -12.57 -16.12 -7.61
C ASN A 77 -11.04 -15.86 -7.68
N PRO A 78 -10.28 -16.68 -8.43
CA PRO A 78 -8.83 -16.56 -8.50
C PRO A 78 -8.35 -15.21 -9.04
N GLU A 79 -9.14 -14.54 -9.87
CA GLU A 79 -8.88 -13.20 -10.42
C GLU A 79 -8.89 -12.07 -9.37
N LEU A 80 -9.45 -12.32 -8.19
CA LEU A 80 -9.41 -11.41 -7.04
C LEU A 80 -8.11 -11.55 -6.22
N VAL A 81 -7.28 -12.54 -6.55
CA VAL A 81 -6.03 -12.84 -5.85
C VAL A 81 -4.85 -12.19 -6.58
N MET A 82 -4.15 -11.29 -5.90
CA MET A 82 -3.04 -10.51 -6.43
C MET A 82 -1.73 -11.30 -6.38
N ASN A 83 -0.97 -11.22 -7.48
CA ASN A 83 0.37 -11.80 -7.55
C ASN A 83 1.35 -10.98 -6.69
N PRO A 84 1.97 -11.54 -5.63
CA PRO A 84 2.90 -10.84 -4.76
C PRO A 84 4.16 -10.36 -5.48
N VAL A 85 4.58 -11.03 -6.56
CA VAL A 85 5.72 -10.58 -7.39
C VAL A 85 5.40 -9.25 -8.05
N LYS A 86 4.18 -9.05 -8.54
CA LYS A 86 3.74 -7.79 -9.14
C LYS A 86 3.58 -6.67 -8.11
N ILE A 87 3.22 -7.01 -6.88
CA ILE A 87 3.25 -6.06 -5.76
C ILE A 87 4.70 -5.65 -5.49
N ALA A 88 5.64 -6.61 -5.40
CA ALA A 88 7.05 -6.31 -5.17
C ALA A 88 7.68 -5.44 -6.28
N GLU A 89 7.31 -5.68 -7.55
CA GLU A 89 7.72 -4.83 -8.69
C GLU A 89 7.27 -3.37 -8.49
N ALA A 90 6.08 -3.12 -7.92
CA ALA A 90 5.61 -1.78 -7.62
C ALA A 90 6.43 -1.09 -6.51
N PHE A 91 6.84 -1.82 -5.48
CA PHE A 91 7.74 -1.31 -4.45
C PHE A 91 9.14 -1.00 -5.04
N TYR A 92 9.64 -1.86 -5.92
CA TYR A 92 10.89 -1.63 -6.61
C TYR A 92 10.82 -0.39 -7.52
N TYR A 93 9.73 -0.25 -8.27
CA TYR A 93 9.45 0.95 -9.07
C TYR A 93 9.57 2.22 -8.22
N LEU A 94 8.85 2.30 -7.09
CA LEU A 94 8.93 3.44 -6.17
C LEU A 94 10.35 3.68 -5.63
N HIS A 95 11.08 2.61 -5.30
CA HIS A 95 12.46 2.73 -4.82
C HIS A 95 13.41 3.32 -5.87
N THR A 96 13.17 3.01 -7.14
CA THR A 96 14.01 3.43 -8.28
C THR A 96 13.52 4.69 -9.01
N GLN A 97 12.42 5.30 -8.57
CA GLN A 97 11.88 6.51 -9.20
C GLN A 97 12.88 7.66 -9.16
N ASP A 98 12.92 8.42 -10.26
CA ASP A 98 13.68 9.66 -10.30
C ASP A 98 13.11 10.67 -9.30
N ARG A 99 14.01 11.38 -8.59
CA ARG A 99 13.65 12.30 -7.51
C ARG A 99 12.82 13.51 -7.97
N THR A 100 12.80 13.80 -9.27
CA THR A 100 12.01 14.88 -9.84
C THR A 100 10.51 14.54 -9.91
N CYS A 101 10.13 13.27 -9.76
CA CYS A 101 8.76 12.80 -9.93
C CYS A 101 8.34 11.69 -8.95
N TRP A 102 8.71 11.83 -7.68
CA TRP A 102 8.32 10.88 -6.64
C TRP A 102 6.82 10.75 -6.43
N THR A 103 6.36 9.51 -6.32
CA THR A 103 4.97 9.14 -6.07
C THR A 103 4.71 8.97 -4.58
N HIS A 104 3.84 9.79 -4.02
CA HIS A 104 3.50 9.72 -2.60
C HIS A 104 2.47 8.64 -2.26
N ASP A 105 1.44 8.45 -3.10
CA ASP A 105 0.41 7.42 -2.92
C ASP A 105 0.36 6.53 -4.18
N LEU A 106 0.46 5.21 -4.00
CA LEU A 106 0.30 4.23 -5.09
C LEU A 106 -0.73 3.18 -4.68
N GLN A 107 -1.80 3.02 -5.47
CA GLN A 107 -2.84 2.02 -5.23
C GLN A 107 -2.75 0.88 -6.24
N LEU A 108 -2.74 -0.35 -5.72
CA LEU A 108 -2.76 -1.58 -6.47
C LEU A 108 -4.09 -2.28 -6.24
N THR A 109 -4.85 -2.48 -7.32
CA THR A 109 -6.19 -3.07 -7.27
C THR A 109 -6.30 -4.15 -8.36
N PRO A 110 -6.84 -5.35 -8.07
CA PRO A 110 -7.18 -6.32 -9.10
C PRO A 110 -8.13 -5.73 -10.14
N HIS A 111 -7.93 -6.03 -11.42
CA HIS A 111 -8.75 -5.50 -12.52
C HIS A 111 -10.29 -5.68 -12.39
N PRO A 112 -10.85 -6.75 -11.76
CA PRO A 112 -12.29 -6.91 -11.65
C PRO A 112 -12.88 -6.14 -10.45
N VAL A 113 -12.04 -5.51 -9.62
CA VAL A 113 -12.45 -4.75 -8.45
C VAL A 113 -12.49 -3.27 -8.77
N LYS A 114 -13.59 -2.60 -8.42
CA LYS A 114 -13.65 -1.14 -8.43
C LYS A 114 -12.73 -0.59 -7.34
N PRO A 115 -11.72 0.24 -7.67
CA PRO A 115 -10.81 0.78 -6.67
C PRO A 115 -11.57 1.50 -5.55
N SER A 116 -11.15 1.26 -4.33
CA SER A 116 -11.57 2.07 -3.19
C SER A 116 -11.01 3.49 -3.34
N PHE A 117 -11.89 4.47 -3.23
CA PHE A 117 -11.59 5.88 -2.95
C PHE A 117 -12.36 6.28 -1.69
#